data_AF-A0A0D3E163-F1
#
_entry.id   AF-A0A0D3E163-F1
#
_cell.length_a   1.000
_cell.length_b   1.000
_cell.length_c   1.000
_cell.angle_alpha   90.00
_cell.angle_beta   90.00
_cell.angle_gamma   90.00
#
_symmetry.space_group_name_H-M   'P 1'
#
loop_
_entity.id
_entity.type
_entity.pdbx_description
1 polymer ?
#
loop_
_entity_poly.entity_id
_entity_poly.type
_entity_poly.pdbx_seq_one_letter_code
_entity_poly.pdbx_strand_id
1 'polypeptide(L)'
;MSESCNSRHFSWLMKSCLPNPSDAKSLVPIHHHANPPATVTPISSLPDDLLLECLSRVPSSSIPSLTAVCRRWSRLLLSPYFLHLRRRLGLLRHSLFAISAVDSGLFAAVLQIQSEVPSWRVSLAVCNDGGQGSLSHARAAAIGPRVYVVSRNAVLRYDAWTGTVALRSPMIFPRKKFAIAVVSGKIYVAGGGGGSEVTAAVEEYDPERNRWEVVTHAARKRYGCIGAAVDGVFYVIGGLKIGNETSVTSRGTAAHVYASSMDLFDVRSRQWLRSRSVPGGGCVVAACAAVGHVYVLSSHAVELSFWRFYARRGGGGGFGEWTRLKSPPLPAQVRLDGTVRFSCVGVEDKVAVVQVVGCIDDLLRRSGRSERGLRESLVLLYDTVDGEWRRAADLPEMITRAACACVEW
;
A
#
# COMPACT_ATOMS: atom_id res chain seq x y z
N MET A 1 24.22 -43.46 -33.40
CA MET A 1 25.42 -44.31 -33.20
C MET A 1 26.58 -43.35 -33.02
N SER A 2 26.95 -43.05 -31.77
CA SER A 2 28.23 -43.50 -31.14
C SER A 2 29.42 -43.09 -32.02
N GLU A 3 30.33 -42.20 -31.63
CA GLU A 3 31.06 -42.15 -30.36
C GLU A 3 31.95 -40.89 -30.31
N SER A 4 32.22 -40.43 -29.09
CA SER A 4 33.45 -39.79 -28.57
C SER A 4 34.05 -38.59 -29.34
N CYS A 5 33.94 -37.41 -28.71
CA CYS A 5 34.71 -36.21 -29.01
C CYS A 5 36.01 -36.23 -28.18
N ASN A 6 37.15 -36.25 -28.86
CA ASN A 6 38.50 -36.15 -28.29
C ASN A 6 39.12 -34.81 -28.73
N SER A 7 39.33 -33.89 -27.79
CA SER A 7 40.19 -32.71 -27.94
C SER A 7 40.38 -32.09 -26.54
N ARG A 8 41.41 -32.49 -25.77
CA ARG A 8 42.73 -31.85 -25.70
C ARG A 8 42.67 -30.32 -25.69
N HIS A 9 42.83 -29.70 -24.51
CA HIS A 9 43.90 -28.74 -24.22
C HIS A 9 43.75 -28.17 -22.79
N PHE A 10 44.90 -27.84 -22.18
CA PHE A 10 45.11 -27.21 -20.85
C PHE A 10 45.32 -28.13 -19.63
N SER A 11 46.16 -29.15 -19.77
CA SER A 11 46.91 -29.74 -18.65
C SER A 11 48.32 -29.16 -18.58
N TRP A 12 48.43 -27.89 -18.18
CA TRP A 12 49.73 -27.27 -17.86
C TRP A 12 49.55 -26.29 -16.70
N LEU A 13 49.40 -26.81 -15.47
CA LEU A 13 49.68 -26.13 -14.19
C LEU A 13 49.37 -27.05 -13.00
N MET A 14 49.95 -28.26 -12.99
CA MET A 14 50.05 -29.08 -11.78
C MET A 14 51.49 -29.56 -11.65
N LYS A 15 52.36 -28.70 -11.12
CA LYS A 15 53.65 -29.15 -10.57
C LYS A 15 53.41 -29.63 -9.14
N SER A 16 53.39 -30.95 -9.02
CA SER A 16 53.56 -31.71 -7.79
C SER A 16 54.71 -31.15 -6.96
N CYS A 17 54.41 -30.73 -5.73
CA CYS A 17 55.39 -30.27 -4.74
C CYS A 17 55.77 -31.43 -3.82
N LEU A 18 56.49 -32.42 -4.34
CA LEU A 18 57.24 -33.36 -3.49
C LEU A 18 58.69 -32.90 -3.43
N PRO A 19 59.23 -32.58 -2.24
CA PRO A 19 60.63 -32.21 -2.11
C PRO A 19 61.53 -33.44 -2.32
N ASN A 20 62.67 -33.20 -2.97
CA ASN A 20 63.72 -34.19 -3.24
C ASN A 20 64.39 -34.60 -1.92
N PRO A 21 64.62 -35.89 -1.60
CA PRO A 21 65.06 -36.32 -0.27
C PRO A 21 66.54 -36.03 0.08
N SER A 22 67.29 -35.31 -0.76
CA SER A 22 68.74 -35.17 -0.62
C SER A 22 69.25 -33.82 -0.09
N ASP A 23 68.38 -32.83 0.17
CA ASP A 23 68.83 -31.51 0.65
C ASP A 23 68.62 -31.35 2.16
N ALA A 24 69.35 -32.14 2.95
CA ALA A 24 69.48 -31.96 4.39
C ALA A 24 70.71 -31.08 4.70
N LYS A 25 70.59 -29.75 4.60
CA LYS A 25 71.57 -28.83 5.22
C LYS A 25 70.92 -27.58 5.82
N SER A 26 71.03 -27.51 7.15
CA SER A 26 71.07 -26.31 8.02
C SER A 26 69.90 -25.33 7.94
N LEU A 27 68.86 -25.59 8.76
CA LEU A 27 67.83 -24.61 9.11
C LEU A 27 68.40 -23.56 10.08
N VAL A 28 68.54 -22.32 9.61
CA VAL A 28 68.62 -21.14 10.49
C VAL A 28 67.19 -20.79 10.91
N PRO A 29 66.89 -20.44 12.17
CA PRO A 29 65.55 -20.03 12.54
C PRO A 29 65.24 -18.67 11.91
N ILE A 30 64.40 -18.67 10.88
CA ILE A 30 63.77 -17.45 10.39
C ILE A 30 62.79 -17.03 11.49
N HIS A 31 63.03 -15.89 12.14
CA HIS A 31 62.03 -15.24 12.97
C HIS A 31 60.83 -14.92 12.09
N HIS A 32 59.78 -15.74 12.20
CA HIS A 32 58.46 -15.38 11.71
C HIS A 32 57.99 -14.15 12.49
N HIS A 33 58.08 -12.97 11.89
CA HIS A 33 57.11 -11.93 12.18
C HIS A 33 55.76 -12.52 11.80
N ALA A 34 55.04 -13.03 12.79
CA ALA A 34 53.64 -13.38 12.64
C ALA A 34 52.93 -12.09 12.24
N ASN A 35 52.52 -11.98 10.97
CA ASN A 35 51.50 -11.02 10.60
C ASN A 35 50.31 -11.28 11.56
N PRO A 36 49.81 -10.27 12.28
CA PRO A 36 48.61 -10.47 13.09
C PRO A 36 47.52 -11.04 12.18
N PRO A 37 46.70 -11.99 12.65
CA PRO A 37 45.64 -12.55 11.83
C PRO A 37 44.82 -11.37 11.30
N ALA A 38 44.66 -11.28 9.98
CA ALA A 38 43.83 -10.25 9.37
C ALA A 38 42.49 -10.29 10.10
N THR A 39 42.22 -9.27 10.91
CA THR A 39 40.99 -9.18 11.69
C THR A 39 39.86 -9.12 10.68
N VAL A 40 39.17 -10.25 10.47
CA VAL A 40 37.98 -10.30 9.63
C VAL A 40 36.98 -9.38 10.29
N THR A 41 36.84 -8.16 9.78
CA THR A 41 35.82 -7.23 10.24
C THR A 41 34.47 -7.85 9.89
N PRO A 42 33.68 -8.28 10.88
CA PRO A 42 32.38 -8.88 10.58
C PRO A 42 31.52 -7.84 9.86
N ILE A 43 30.61 -8.28 9.00
CA ILE A 43 29.70 -7.36 8.28
C ILE A 43 28.93 -6.42 9.24
N SER A 44 28.71 -6.85 10.49
CA SER A 44 28.10 -6.06 11.55
C SER A 44 28.94 -4.88 12.06
N SER A 45 30.26 -4.88 11.83
CA SER A 45 31.16 -3.78 12.20
C SER A 45 31.28 -2.71 11.11
N LEU A 46 30.67 -2.90 9.93
CA LEU A 46 30.63 -1.89 8.89
C LEU A 46 29.85 -0.64 9.35
N PRO A 47 30.22 0.56 8.87
CA PRO A 47 29.39 1.77 8.93
C PRO A 47 27.98 1.58 8.34
N ASP A 48 27.01 2.41 8.76
CA ASP A 48 25.59 2.26 8.40
C ASP A 48 25.34 2.37 6.88
N ASP A 49 26.08 3.23 6.20
CA ASP A 49 26.01 3.46 4.75
C ASP A 49 26.48 2.22 3.97
N LEU A 50 27.66 1.66 4.30
CA LEU A 50 28.14 0.43 3.68
C LEU A 50 27.24 -0.76 3.99
N LEU A 51 26.75 -0.84 5.23
CA LEU A 51 25.83 -1.90 5.63
C LEU A 51 24.48 -1.80 4.88
N LEU A 52 23.92 -0.61 4.71
CA LEU A 52 22.72 -0.38 3.88
C LEU A 52 22.95 -0.79 2.42
N GLU A 53 24.12 -0.49 1.88
CA GLU A 53 24.49 -0.86 0.52
C GLU A 53 24.55 -2.39 0.34
N CYS A 54 25.11 -3.10 1.32
CA CYS A 54 25.07 -4.57 1.35
C CYS A 54 23.64 -5.11 1.51
N LEU A 55 22.90 -4.64 2.51
CA LEU A 55 21.55 -5.11 2.82
C LEU A 55 20.57 -4.86 1.67
N SER A 56 20.68 -3.74 0.97
CA SER A 56 19.77 -3.39 -0.13
C SER A 56 19.86 -4.33 -1.34
N ARG A 57 20.98 -5.05 -1.50
CA ARG A 57 21.21 -6.03 -2.59
C ARG A 57 20.69 -7.44 -2.28
N VAL A 58 20.34 -7.70 -1.02
CA VAL A 58 19.89 -9.03 -0.61
C VAL A 58 18.53 -9.35 -1.28
N PRO A 59 18.29 -10.62 -1.68
CA PRO A 59 16.98 -11.05 -2.18
C PRO A 59 15.84 -10.73 -1.21
N SER A 60 14.68 -10.33 -1.75
CA SER A 60 13.52 -9.92 -0.94
C SER A 60 13.04 -11.01 0.02
N SER A 61 13.21 -12.28 -0.34
CA SER A 61 12.85 -13.44 0.49
C SER A 61 13.66 -13.55 1.78
N SER A 62 14.87 -13.00 1.82
CA SER A 62 15.74 -13.07 3.01
C SER A 62 15.55 -11.87 3.95
N ILE A 63 14.96 -10.76 3.46
CA ILE A 63 14.77 -9.52 4.23
C ILE A 63 14.06 -9.77 5.57
N PRO A 64 12.95 -10.54 5.65
CA PRO A 64 12.29 -10.81 6.92
C PRO A 64 13.23 -11.39 7.97
N SER A 65 14.03 -12.39 7.61
CA SER A 65 15.02 -13.00 8.52
C SER A 65 16.10 -12.01 8.97
N LEU A 66 16.51 -11.10 8.08
CA LEU A 66 17.52 -10.09 8.40
C LEU A 66 17.06 -9.09 9.47
N THR A 67 15.75 -8.82 9.56
CA THR A 67 15.22 -7.96 10.62
C THR A 67 15.37 -8.56 12.02
N ALA A 68 15.50 -9.89 12.13
CA ALA A 68 15.66 -10.59 13.40
C ALA A 68 17.13 -10.68 13.86
N VAL A 69 18.10 -10.35 13.00
CA VAL A 69 19.54 -10.48 13.31
C VAL A 69 19.94 -9.55 14.46
N CYS A 70 19.64 -8.26 14.36
CA CYS A 70 19.83 -7.31 15.45
C CYS A 70 18.99 -6.04 15.27
N ARG A 71 18.84 -5.25 16.35
CA ARG A 71 18.10 -3.98 16.34
C ARG A 71 18.63 -2.97 15.32
N ARG A 72 19.95 -2.94 15.10
CA ARG A 72 20.60 -2.06 14.12
C ARG A 72 20.13 -2.39 12.70
N TRP A 73 20.15 -3.68 12.32
CA TRP A 73 19.71 -4.14 11.01
C TRP A 73 18.23 -3.88 10.79
N SER A 74 17.39 -4.22 11.78
CA SER A 74 15.95 -3.91 11.75
C SER A 74 15.69 -2.43 11.47
N ARG A 75 16.40 -1.53 12.19
CA ARG A 75 16.26 -0.08 12.01
C ARG A 75 16.67 0.38 10.61
N LEU A 76 17.78 -0.15 10.08
CA LEU A 76 18.27 0.20 8.74
C LEU A 76 17.33 -0.31 7.64
N LEU A 77 16.86 -1.56 7.73
CA LEU A 77 15.92 -2.16 6.78
C LEU A 77 14.57 -1.43 6.74
N LEU A 78 14.12 -0.91 7.88
CA LEU A 78 12.89 -0.12 7.99
C LEU A 78 13.09 1.36 7.63
N SER A 79 14.31 1.79 7.30
CA SER A 79 14.59 3.19 7.01
C SER A 79 14.15 3.58 5.59
N PRO A 80 13.79 4.86 5.36
CA PRO A 80 13.52 5.36 4.01
C PRO A 80 14.70 5.20 3.05
N TYR A 81 15.93 5.23 3.56
CA TYR A 81 17.16 5.06 2.78
C TYR A 81 17.26 3.68 2.16
N PHE A 82 16.88 2.62 2.88
CA PHE A 82 16.86 1.26 2.35
C PHE A 82 15.92 1.14 1.14
N LEU A 83 14.68 1.63 1.26
CA LEU A 83 13.71 1.62 0.16
C LEU A 83 14.19 2.47 -1.02
N HIS A 84 14.84 3.61 -0.75
CA HIS A 84 15.45 4.45 -1.79
C HIS A 84 16.55 3.70 -2.56
N LEU A 85 17.45 3.00 -1.87
CA LEU A 85 18.51 2.20 -2.50
C LEU A 85 17.93 1.06 -3.33
N ARG A 86 16.96 0.31 -2.79
CA ARG A 86 16.29 -0.76 -3.55
C ARG A 86 15.58 -0.23 -4.80
N ARG A 87 14.96 0.96 -4.73
CA ARG A 87 14.36 1.61 -5.89
C ARG A 87 15.40 1.94 -6.96
N ARG A 88 16.55 2.50 -6.56
CA ARG A 88 17.66 2.80 -7.49
C ARG A 88 18.24 1.54 -8.14
N LEU A 89 18.27 0.42 -7.42
CA LEU A 89 18.75 -0.86 -7.91
C LEU A 89 17.70 -1.64 -8.74
N GLY A 90 16.46 -1.13 -8.87
CA GLY A 90 15.37 -1.86 -9.53
C GLY A 90 14.91 -3.10 -8.75
N LEU A 91 15.21 -3.16 -7.45
CA LEU A 91 14.90 -4.28 -6.55
C LEU A 91 13.69 -4.02 -5.65
N LEU A 92 13.15 -2.79 -5.65
CA LEU A 92 11.94 -2.44 -4.91
C LEU A 92 10.75 -3.18 -5.52
N ARG A 93 9.99 -3.89 -4.69
CA ARG A 93 8.78 -4.58 -5.11
C ARG A 93 7.58 -3.94 -4.43
N HIS A 94 6.46 -3.94 -5.15
CA HIS A 94 5.19 -3.50 -4.60
C HIS A 94 4.20 -4.67 -4.63
N SER A 95 3.34 -4.73 -3.63
CA SER A 95 2.29 -5.74 -3.59
C SER A 95 1.01 -5.16 -3.02
N LEU A 96 -0.11 -5.61 -3.59
CA LEU A 96 -1.42 -5.25 -3.12
C LEU A 96 -1.81 -6.17 -1.96
N PHE A 97 -2.02 -5.57 -0.79
CA PHE A 97 -2.57 -6.25 0.36
C PHE A 97 -4.06 -6.01 0.42
N ALA A 98 -4.80 -7.07 0.71
CA ALA A 98 -6.18 -7.01 1.14
C ALA A 98 -6.26 -7.63 2.53
N ILE A 99 -6.61 -6.81 3.52
CA ILE A 99 -6.70 -7.25 4.90
C ILE A 99 -8.17 -7.27 5.31
N SER A 100 -8.62 -8.43 5.75
CA SER A 100 -9.95 -8.64 6.31
C SER A 100 -9.81 -8.94 7.78
N ALA A 101 -10.61 -8.24 8.55
CA ALA A 101 -10.70 -8.42 9.97
C ALA A 101 -11.84 -9.36 10.33
N VAL A 102 -11.54 -10.35 11.18
CA VAL A 102 -12.51 -11.26 11.77
C VAL A 102 -12.40 -11.19 13.30
N ASP A 103 -13.42 -11.66 14.01
CA ASP A 103 -13.49 -11.53 15.48
C ASP A 103 -12.31 -12.20 16.21
N SER A 104 -11.62 -13.14 15.56
CA SER A 104 -10.48 -13.90 16.08
C SER A 104 -9.10 -13.48 15.53
N GLY A 105 -9.02 -12.50 14.63
CA GLY A 105 -7.75 -12.09 14.01
C GLY A 105 -7.86 -11.33 12.69
N LEU A 106 -6.76 -11.29 11.93
CA LEU A 106 -6.69 -10.69 10.60
C LEU A 106 -6.33 -11.75 9.56
N PHE A 107 -7.11 -11.84 8.49
CA PHE A 107 -6.67 -12.48 7.26
C PHE A 107 -5.99 -11.42 6.39
N ALA A 108 -4.75 -11.69 5.99
CA ALA A 108 -4.02 -10.89 5.03
C ALA A 108 -3.87 -11.69 3.74
N ALA A 109 -4.29 -11.11 2.61
CA ALA A 109 -4.03 -11.66 1.29
C ALA A 109 -3.12 -10.71 0.51
N VAL A 110 -2.15 -11.27 -0.19
CA VAL A 110 -1.15 -10.53 -0.97
C VAL A 110 -1.24 -10.96 -2.43
N LEU A 111 -1.50 -9.99 -3.31
CA LEU A 111 -1.49 -10.19 -4.74
C LEU A 111 -0.13 -9.78 -5.30
N GLN A 112 0.55 -10.74 -5.93
CA GLN A 112 1.81 -10.50 -6.64
C GLN A 112 1.52 -10.14 -8.10
N ILE A 113 1.49 -8.85 -8.41
CA ILE A 113 1.09 -8.32 -9.73
C ILE A 113 2.15 -8.57 -10.82
N GLN A 114 3.42 -8.76 -10.44
CA GLN A 114 4.55 -8.95 -11.37
C GLN A 114 4.78 -10.42 -11.79
N SER A 115 3.94 -11.35 -11.35
CA SER A 115 3.98 -12.75 -11.79
C SER A 115 3.24 -12.89 -13.12
N GLU A 116 3.71 -13.78 -14.02
CA GLU A 116 3.01 -14.07 -15.29
C GLU A 116 1.55 -14.49 -15.06
N VAL A 117 1.29 -15.14 -13.93
CA VAL A 117 -0.06 -15.39 -13.41
C VAL A 117 -0.19 -14.67 -12.06
N PRO A 118 -0.92 -13.55 -11.98
CA PRO A 118 -1.15 -12.88 -10.71
C PRO A 118 -1.96 -13.81 -9.80
N SER A 119 -1.40 -14.14 -8.64
CA SER A 119 -2.02 -15.04 -7.67
C SER A 119 -2.02 -14.44 -6.27
N TRP A 120 -3.05 -14.79 -5.51
CA TRP A 120 -3.19 -14.40 -4.11
C TRP A 120 -2.50 -15.41 -3.20
N ARG A 121 -1.70 -14.93 -2.26
CA ARG A 121 -1.25 -15.71 -1.10
C ARG A 121 -1.98 -15.22 0.13
N VAL A 122 -2.58 -16.14 0.88
CA VAL A 122 -3.34 -15.83 2.10
C VAL A 122 -2.53 -16.24 3.32
N SER A 123 -2.56 -15.40 4.34
CA SER A 123 -1.95 -15.64 5.64
C SER A 123 -2.93 -15.24 6.73
N LEU A 124 -3.01 -16.06 7.78
CA LEU A 124 -3.79 -15.74 8.98
C LEU A 124 -2.84 -15.20 10.03
N ALA A 125 -3.18 -14.05 10.60
CA ALA A 125 -2.46 -13.46 11.71
C ALA A 125 -3.40 -13.29 12.91
N VAL A 126 -3.06 -13.95 14.01
CA VAL A 126 -3.87 -13.95 15.22
C VAL A 126 -3.50 -12.73 16.07
N CYS A 127 -4.52 -12.03 16.59
CA CYS A 127 -4.32 -10.98 17.58
C CYS A 127 -4.37 -11.60 18.98
N ASN A 128 -3.23 -11.67 19.67
CA ASN A 128 -3.16 -12.21 21.04
C ASN A 128 -3.65 -11.21 22.10
N ASP A 129 -3.69 -9.91 21.77
CA ASP A 129 -4.15 -8.86 22.66
C ASP A 129 -5.67 -8.71 22.49
N GLY A 130 -6.44 -9.08 23.53
CA GLY A 130 -7.91 -9.21 23.57
C GLY A 130 -8.76 -7.95 23.30
N GLY A 131 -8.33 -7.05 22.41
CA GLY A 131 -9.06 -5.88 21.96
C GLY A 131 -10.05 -6.20 20.83
N GLN A 132 -11.23 -6.73 21.18
CA GLN A 132 -12.35 -6.92 20.25
C GLN A 132 -13.02 -5.58 19.93
N GLY A 133 -12.39 -4.77 19.09
CA GLY A 133 -13.04 -3.65 18.42
C GLY A 133 -13.67 -4.11 17.11
N SER A 134 -14.93 -3.78 16.84
CA SER A 134 -15.53 -3.99 15.51
C SER A 134 -14.72 -3.25 14.45
N LEU A 135 -14.02 -3.99 13.59
CA LEU A 135 -13.22 -3.46 12.47
C LEU A 135 -14.10 -3.10 11.25
N SER A 136 -15.40 -2.90 11.47
CA SER A 136 -16.33 -2.48 10.44
C SER A 136 -15.95 -1.12 9.86
N HIS A 137 -15.99 -1.02 8.53
CA HIS A 137 -15.57 0.17 7.78
C HIS A 137 -14.10 0.57 8.00
N ALA A 138 -13.23 -0.38 8.38
CA ALA A 138 -11.81 -0.11 8.46
C ALA A 138 -11.24 0.34 7.12
N ARG A 139 -10.20 1.17 7.19
CA ARG A 139 -9.38 1.60 6.06
C ARG A 139 -7.94 1.20 6.32
N ALA A 140 -7.17 0.97 5.26
CA ALA A 140 -5.78 0.58 5.38
C ALA A 140 -4.86 1.66 4.83
N ALA A 141 -3.69 1.79 5.46
CA ALA A 141 -2.59 2.62 5.02
C ALA A 141 -1.28 1.86 5.28
N ALA A 142 -0.29 1.98 4.41
CA ALA A 142 0.97 1.25 4.55
C ALA A 142 2.17 2.20 4.59
N ILE A 143 3.10 1.91 5.50
CA ILE A 143 4.38 2.63 5.63
C ILE A 143 5.48 1.57 5.62
N GLY A 144 6.22 1.50 4.51
CA GLY A 144 7.14 0.39 4.25
C GLY A 144 6.41 -0.94 4.37
N PRO A 145 6.91 -1.92 5.15
CA PRO A 145 6.28 -3.24 5.31
C PRO A 145 5.11 -3.25 6.29
N ARG A 146 4.78 -2.14 6.94
CA ARG A 146 3.76 -2.09 8.00
C ARG A 146 2.43 -1.60 7.45
N VAL A 147 1.39 -2.42 7.54
CA VAL A 147 0.02 -2.05 7.19
C VAL A 147 -0.75 -1.69 8.45
N TYR A 148 -1.33 -0.49 8.47
CA TYR A 148 -2.18 0.01 9.53
C TYR A 148 -3.63 -0.10 9.10
N VAL A 149 -4.38 -0.95 9.79
CA VAL A 149 -5.83 -1.10 9.65
C VAL A 149 -6.48 -0.21 10.69
N VAL A 150 -6.99 0.94 10.24
CA VAL A 150 -7.63 1.96 11.06
C VAL A 150 -9.14 1.75 10.97
N SER A 151 -9.77 1.43 12.09
CA SER A 151 -11.23 1.31 12.22
C SER A 151 -11.78 2.41 13.11
N ARG A 152 -13.06 2.33 13.47
CA ARG A 152 -13.71 3.35 14.31
C ARG A 152 -13.01 3.57 15.65
N ASN A 153 -12.69 2.48 16.34
CA ASN A 153 -12.26 2.50 17.75
C ASN A 153 -10.91 1.81 17.95
N ALA A 154 -10.27 1.31 16.89
CA ALA A 154 -9.05 0.54 16.99
C ALA A 154 -8.14 0.78 15.79
N VAL A 155 -6.83 0.72 16.04
CA VAL A 155 -5.80 0.71 15.02
C VAL A 155 -4.98 -0.55 15.21
N LEU A 156 -4.96 -1.41 14.20
CA LEU A 156 -4.09 -2.59 14.18
C LEU A 156 -2.94 -2.33 13.22
N ARG A 157 -1.73 -2.73 13.62
CA ARG A 157 -0.56 -2.75 12.74
C ARG A 157 -0.22 -4.20 12.42
N TYR A 158 -0.34 -4.58 11.15
CA TYR A 158 0.15 -5.82 10.59
C TYR A 158 1.55 -5.61 9.98
N ASP A 159 2.53 -6.42 10.37
CA ASP A 159 3.87 -6.42 9.79
C ASP A 159 3.94 -7.45 8.66
N ALA A 160 4.10 -7.00 7.41
CA ALA A 160 4.10 -7.87 6.23
C ALA A 160 5.32 -8.79 6.15
N TRP A 161 6.40 -8.51 6.87
CA TRP A 161 7.58 -9.35 6.88
C TRP A 161 7.49 -10.44 7.94
N THR A 162 7.04 -10.09 9.15
CA THR A 162 6.99 -11.06 10.25
C THR A 162 5.63 -11.72 10.44
N GLY A 163 4.59 -11.24 9.75
CA GLY A 163 3.20 -11.68 9.94
C GLY A 163 2.60 -11.32 11.30
N THR A 164 3.25 -10.44 12.07
CA THR A 164 2.80 -10.11 13.43
C THR A 164 1.77 -9.00 13.41
N VAL A 165 0.82 -9.05 14.35
CA VAL A 165 -0.17 -7.99 14.57
C VAL A 165 0.05 -7.37 15.93
N ALA A 166 -0.07 -6.04 16.00
CA ALA A 166 -0.01 -5.30 17.25
C ALA A 166 -1.10 -4.23 17.31
N LEU A 167 -1.75 -4.09 18.46
CA LEU A 167 -2.65 -2.99 18.73
C LEU A 167 -1.87 -1.67 18.83
N ARG A 168 -2.47 -0.59 18.34
CA ARG A 168 -1.94 0.77 18.36
C ARG A 168 -2.95 1.74 18.94
N SER A 169 -2.49 2.94 19.25
CA SER A 169 -3.34 3.97 19.83
C SER A 169 -4.53 4.26 18.91
N PRO A 170 -5.76 4.27 19.45
CA PRO A 170 -6.95 4.62 18.68
C PRO A 170 -6.94 6.11 18.33
N MET A 171 -7.68 6.51 17.30
CA MET A 171 -7.90 7.91 16.95
C MET A 171 -8.49 8.69 18.14
N ILE A 172 -8.18 9.98 18.24
CA ILE A 172 -8.75 10.88 19.26
C ILE A 172 -10.26 10.97 19.09
N PHE A 173 -10.72 11.10 17.84
CA PHE A 173 -12.15 11.11 17.52
C PHE A 173 -12.54 9.85 16.76
N PRO A 174 -13.20 8.89 17.42
CA PRO A 174 -13.71 7.69 16.76
C PRO A 174 -14.61 8.00 15.57
N ARG A 175 -14.32 7.40 14.41
CA ARG A 175 -14.97 7.76 13.14
C ARG A 175 -15.07 6.58 12.20
N LYS A 176 -16.17 6.50 11.43
CA LYS A 176 -16.28 5.60 10.26
C LYS A 176 -16.41 6.41 8.97
N LYS A 177 -16.13 5.77 7.84
CA LYS A 177 -16.23 6.36 6.50
C LYS A 177 -15.42 7.67 6.34
N PHE A 178 -14.22 7.69 6.89
CA PHE A 178 -13.25 8.78 6.81
C PHE A 178 -12.29 8.56 5.63
N ALA A 179 -11.64 9.64 5.21
CA ALA A 179 -10.49 9.65 4.31
C ALA A 179 -9.23 9.26 5.08
N ILE A 180 -8.33 8.49 4.46
CA ILE A 180 -7.02 8.13 5.01
C ILE A 180 -5.95 8.25 3.93
N ALA A 181 -4.74 8.71 4.28
CA ALA A 181 -3.58 8.62 3.40
C ALA A 181 -2.27 8.67 4.21
N VAL A 182 -1.17 8.28 3.57
CA VAL A 182 0.18 8.42 4.14
C VAL A 182 0.87 9.62 3.53
N VAL A 183 1.38 10.52 4.36
CA VAL A 183 2.23 11.63 3.93
C VAL A 183 3.48 11.65 4.80
N SER A 184 4.65 11.64 4.17
CA SER A 184 5.95 11.73 4.87
C SER A 184 6.11 10.74 6.04
N GLY A 185 5.67 9.48 5.86
CA GLY A 185 5.79 8.43 6.87
C GLY A 185 4.80 8.52 8.03
N LYS A 186 3.78 9.38 7.93
CA LYS A 186 2.70 9.52 8.91
C LYS A 186 1.35 9.29 8.27
N ILE A 187 0.37 8.90 9.07
CA ILE A 187 -0.99 8.60 8.59
C ILE A 187 -1.90 9.77 8.91
N TYR A 188 -2.63 10.27 7.92
CA TYR A 188 -3.60 11.34 8.10
C TYR A 188 -5.00 10.80 7.91
N VAL A 189 -5.93 11.25 8.77
CA VAL A 189 -7.36 10.96 8.64
C VAL A 189 -8.17 12.24 8.64
N ALA A 190 -9.22 12.30 7.82
CA ALA A 190 -10.12 13.44 7.74
C ALA A 190 -11.58 13.02 7.50
N GLY A 191 -12.51 13.84 7.99
CA GLY A 191 -13.94 13.57 7.89
C GLY A 191 -14.36 12.31 8.66
N GLY A 192 -15.50 11.74 8.27
CA GLY A 192 -16.13 10.62 8.97
C GLY A 192 -16.89 11.05 10.22
N GLY A 193 -17.60 10.10 10.83
CA GLY A 193 -18.48 10.38 11.96
C GLY A 193 -18.51 9.28 13.02
N GLY A 194 -18.66 9.71 14.27
CA GLY A 194 -18.60 8.91 15.49
C GLY A 194 -19.94 8.65 16.16
N GLY A 195 -21.06 8.71 15.42
CA GLY A 195 -22.41 8.62 16.00
C GLY A 195 -23.33 9.48 15.17
N SER A 196 -24.04 10.40 15.81
CA SER A 196 -24.78 11.50 15.15
C SER A 196 -23.86 12.57 14.55
N GLU A 197 -22.65 12.77 15.09
CA GLU A 197 -21.79 13.89 14.72
C GLU A 197 -20.67 13.52 13.72
N VAL A 198 -20.52 14.36 12.70
CA VAL A 198 -19.40 14.34 11.75
C VAL A 198 -18.33 15.33 12.22
N THR A 199 -17.08 14.87 12.25
CA THR A 199 -15.96 15.69 12.73
C THR A 199 -15.29 16.48 11.61
N ALA A 200 -14.85 17.68 11.94
CA ALA A 200 -13.99 18.51 11.08
C ALA A 200 -12.50 18.27 11.35
N ALA A 201 -12.15 17.58 12.45
CA ALA A 201 -10.76 17.39 12.84
C ALA A 201 -10.02 16.50 11.84
N VAL A 202 -8.87 17.00 11.37
CA VAL A 202 -7.85 16.22 10.67
C VAL A 202 -6.83 15.77 11.70
N GLU A 203 -6.67 14.46 11.82
CA GLU A 203 -5.72 13.86 12.76
C GLU A 203 -4.53 13.26 12.01
N GLU A 204 -3.36 13.37 12.61
CA GLU A 204 -2.11 12.76 12.18
C GLU A 204 -1.71 11.70 13.20
N TYR A 205 -1.39 10.49 12.74
CA TYR A 205 -0.77 9.45 13.55
C TYR A 205 0.72 9.38 13.27
N ASP A 206 1.49 9.49 14.34
CA ASP A 206 2.93 9.26 14.34
C ASP A 206 3.21 7.81 14.78
N PRO A 207 3.68 6.93 13.87
CA PRO A 207 3.95 5.53 14.22
C PRO A 207 5.11 5.33 15.20
N GLU A 208 6.07 6.24 15.24
CA GLU A 208 7.23 6.15 16.14
C GLU A 208 6.82 6.49 17.58
N ARG A 209 5.92 7.46 17.73
CA ARG A 209 5.35 7.85 19.04
C ARG A 209 4.12 7.05 19.44
N ASN A 210 3.54 6.27 18.50
CA ASN A 210 2.26 5.60 18.67
C ASN A 210 1.18 6.56 19.20
N ARG A 211 1.03 7.73 18.58
CA ARG A 211 0.11 8.78 19.05
C ARG A 211 -0.56 9.50 17.91
N TRP A 212 -1.83 9.86 18.12
CA TRP A 212 -2.60 10.75 17.26
C TRP A 212 -2.54 12.18 17.76
N GLU A 213 -2.54 13.14 16.85
CA GLU A 213 -2.60 14.58 17.12
C GLU A 213 -3.55 15.26 16.14
N VAL A 214 -4.29 16.28 16.59
CA VAL A 214 -5.08 17.13 15.69
C VAL A 214 -4.14 18.14 15.03
N VAL A 215 -4.07 18.13 13.70
CA VAL A 215 -3.17 19.01 12.94
C VAL A 215 -3.86 20.19 12.28
N THR A 216 -5.16 20.07 11.99
CA THR A 216 -5.99 21.15 11.45
C THR A 216 -7.47 20.77 11.53
N HIS A 217 -8.34 21.71 11.15
CA HIS A 217 -9.76 21.45 10.93
C HIS A 217 -10.11 21.72 9.46
N ALA A 218 -10.81 20.77 8.84
CA ALA A 218 -11.32 20.91 7.48
C ALA A 218 -12.54 21.83 7.46
N ALA A 219 -12.63 22.70 6.46
CA ALA A 219 -13.80 23.57 6.27
C ALA A 219 -15.10 22.77 6.01
N ARG A 220 -14.99 21.57 5.41
CA ARG A 220 -16.11 20.69 5.10
C ARG A 220 -16.11 19.46 6.01
N LYS A 221 -17.19 19.29 6.77
CA LYS A 221 -17.49 18.05 7.52
C LYS A 221 -18.05 17.00 6.56
N ARG A 222 -17.18 16.11 6.07
CA ARG A 222 -17.52 15.10 5.05
C ARG A 222 -17.75 13.73 5.68
N TYR A 223 -18.75 12.99 5.20
CA TYR A 223 -18.93 11.57 5.53
C TYR A 223 -18.88 10.72 4.26
N GLY A 224 -18.14 9.61 4.28
CA GLY A 224 -17.90 8.82 3.06
C GLY A 224 -16.85 9.41 2.13
N CYS A 225 -15.94 10.24 2.63
CA CYS A 225 -14.84 10.78 1.84
C CYS A 225 -13.70 9.78 1.68
N ILE A 226 -12.81 10.08 0.74
CA ILE A 226 -11.67 9.25 0.35
C ILE A 226 -10.39 10.07 0.42
N GLY A 227 -9.31 9.44 0.85
CA GLY A 227 -8.00 10.06 0.97
C GLY A 227 -7.05 9.60 -0.13
N ALA A 228 -6.22 10.51 -0.62
CA ALA A 228 -5.04 10.21 -1.44
C ALA A 228 -3.90 11.13 -1.05
N ALA A 229 -2.66 10.77 -1.36
CA ALA A 229 -1.49 11.59 -1.06
C ALA A 229 -0.48 11.59 -2.20
N VAL A 230 -0.07 12.79 -2.62
CA VAL A 230 0.99 13.01 -3.60
C VAL A 230 1.78 14.23 -3.19
N ASP A 231 3.11 14.15 -3.25
CA ASP A 231 4.02 15.29 -3.12
C ASP A 231 3.77 16.17 -1.87
N GLY A 232 3.57 15.52 -0.72
CA GLY A 232 3.35 16.20 0.56
C GLY A 232 1.94 16.77 0.76
N VAL A 233 1.02 16.53 -0.18
CA VAL A 233 -0.37 17.01 -0.09
C VAL A 233 -1.31 15.85 0.24
N PHE A 234 -2.17 16.04 1.25
CA PHE A 234 -3.28 15.16 1.57
C PHE A 234 -4.55 15.64 0.87
N TYR A 235 -5.08 14.82 -0.03
CA TYR A 235 -6.29 15.08 -0.80
C TYR A 235 -7.50 14.43 -0.12
N VAL A 236 -8.50 15.22 0.25
CA VAL A 236 -9.76 14.76 0.83
C VAL A 236 -10.87 14.93 -0.21
N ILE A 237 -11.34 13.81 -0.75
CA ILE A 237 -12.10 13.75 -2.00
C ILE A 237 -13.51 13.22 -1.72
N GLY A 238 -14.51 13.91 -2.26
CA GLY A 238 -15.90 13.47 -2.25
C GLY A 238 -16.54 13.38 -0.87
N GLY A 239 -17.48 12.46 -0.73
CA GLY A 239 -18.31 12.31 0.46
C GLY A 239 -19.52 13.24 0.46
N LEU A 240 -20.31 13.16 1.53
CA LEU A 240 -21.59 13.84 1.67
C LEU A 240 -21.53 14.81 2.85
N LYS A 241 -22.26 15.92 2.74
CA LYS A 241 -22.58 16.79 3.88
C LYS A 241 -23.63 16.09 4.72
N ILE A 242 -23.34 15.81 5.99
CA ILE A 242 -24.36 15.41 6.97
C ILE A 242 -24.64 16.64 7.84
N GLY A 243 -25.87 17.14 7.81
CA GLY A 243 -26.34 18.19 8.71
C GLY A 243 -27.31 17.62 9.75
N ASN A 244 -27.47 18.32 10.87
CA ASN A 244 -28.49 18.02 11.90
C ASN A 244 -29.89 18.55 11.51
N GLU A 245 -30.15 18.87 10.25
CA GLU A 245 -31.39 19.55 9.86
C GLU A 245 -32.57 18.56 9.74
N THR A 246 -33.58 18.78 10.57
CA THR A 246 -34.91 18.16 10.58
C THR A 246 -35.79 18.54 9.39
N SER A 247 -35.30 19.33 8.42
CA SER A 247 -36.07 19.69 7.22
C SER A 247 -35.81 18.71 6.07
N VAL A 248 -36.88 18.05 5.64
CA VAL A 248 -36.88 17.01 4.59
C VAL A 248 -36.63 17.59 3.18
N THR A 249 -36.53 18.92 3.04
CA THR A 249 -36.54 19.61 1.74
C THR A 249 -35.17 20.01 1.17
N SER A 250 -34.05 19.90 1.92
CA SER A 250 -32.72 20.36 1.46
C SER A 250 -31.66 19.24 1.30
N ARG A 251 -32.02 17.97 1.53
CA ARG A 251 -31.06 16.84 1.53
C ARG A 251 -30.42 16.56 0.17
N GLY A 252 -31.08 16.91 -0.93
CA GLY A 252 -30.59 16.63 -2.29
C GLY A 252 -29.43 17.54 -2.71
N THR A 253 -29.65 18.86 -2.73
CA THR A 253 -28.70 19.82 -3.31
C THR A 253 -27.42 19.97 -2.51
N ALA A 254 -27.47 19.97 -1.18
CA ALA A 254 -26.28 20.15 -0.33
C ALA A 254 -25.36 18.92 -0.28
N ALA A 255 -25.93 17.72 -0.46
CA ALA A 255 -25.17 16.47 -0.54
C ALA A 255 -24.33 16.38 -1.81
N HIS A 256 -24.87 16.85 -2.95
CA HIS A 256 -24.15 16.92 -4.23
C HIS A 256 -22.95 17.87 -4.20
N VAL A 257 -22.98 18.93 -3.38
CA VAL A 257 -21.87 19.91 -3.28
C VAL A 257 -20.56 19.23 -2.84
N TYR A 258 -20.62 18.18 -2.00
CA TYR A 258 -19.41 17.53 -1.49
C TYR A 258 -18.97 16.38 -2.39
N ALA A 259 -19.92 15.73 -3.08
CA ALA A 259 -19.76 14.48 -3.81
C ALA A 259 -18.61 14.50 -4.85
N SER A 260 -18.41 15.63 -5.52
CA SER A 260 -17.34 15.85 -6.50
C SER A 260 -16.21 16.75 -6.01
N SER A 261 -16.32 17.34 -4.81
CA SER A 261 -15.31 18.30 -4.33
C SER A 261 -14.05 17.61 -3.79
N MET A 262 -12.90 18.25 -3.95
CA MET A 262 -11.59 17.79 -3.51
C MET A 262 -10.88 18.91 -2.74
N ASP A 263 -10.69 18.74 -1.44
CA ASP A 263 -9.91 19.66 -0.60
C ASP A 263 -8.47 19.16 -0.49
N LEU A 264 -7.51 20.09 -0.50
CA LEU A 264 -6.08 19.78 -0.55
C LEU A 264 -5.40 20.37 0.68
N PHE A 265 -4.78 19.55 1.51
CA PHE A 265 -4.03 19.99 2.67
C PHE A 265 -2.53 19.80 2.44
N ASP A 266 -1.78 20.90 2.37
CA ASP A 266 -0.32 20.86 2.36
C ASP A 266 0.19 20.57 3.76
N VAL A 267 0.82 19.42 3.93
CA VAL A 267 1.29 18.96 5.24
C VAL A 267 2.49 19.78 5.72
N ARG A 268 3.36 20.24 4.81
CA ARG A 268 4.58 20.98 5.18
C ARG A 268 4.23 22.38 5.67
N SER A 269 3.39 23.11 4.93
CA SER A 269 2.96 24.46 5.30
C SER A 269 1.80 24.47 6.30
N ARG A 270 1.15 23.31 6.53
CA ARG A 270 -0.07 23.17 7.33
C ARG A 270 -1.20 24.07 6.85
N GLN A 271 -1.31 24.25 5.54
CA GLN A 271 -2.33 25.09 4.92
C GLN A 271 -3.22 24.30 3.96
N TRP A 272 -4.50 24.66 3.93
CA TRP A 272 -5.40 24.22 2.89
C TRP A 272 -5.12 25.00 1.60
N LEU A 273 -4.86 24.28 0.52
CA LEU A 273 -4.74 24.84 -0.82
C LEU A 273 -6.12 25.03 -1.44
N ARG A 274 -6.16 25.70 -2.60
CA ARG A 274 -7.40 25.90 -3.36
C ARG A 274 -8.06 24.57 -3.70
N SER A 275 -9.27 24.36 -3.19
CA SER A 275 -10.09 23.19 -3.51
C SER A 275 -10.34 23.06 -5.02
N ARG A 276 -10.49 21.81 -5.46
CA ARG A 276 -10.79 21.43 -6.84
C ARG A 276 -12.11 20.69 -6.89
N SER A 277 -12.68 20.55 -8.08
CA SER A 277 -13.83 19.68 -8.32
C SER A 277 -13.43 18.59 -9.30
N VAL A 278 -13.80 17.35 -9.00
CA VAL A 278 -13.81 16.24 -9.95
C VAL A 278 -14.83 16.59 -11.04
N PRO A 279 -14.45 16.55 -12.33
CA PRO A 279 -15.37 16.89 -13.40
C PRO A 279 -16.52 15.87 -13.55
N GLY A 280 -17.63 16.31 -14.16
CA GLY A 280 -18.77 15.45 -14.48
C GLY A 280 -19.83 15.30 -13.38
N GLY A 281 -19.61 15.80 -12.16
CA GLY A 281 -20.67 15.92 -11.14
C GLY A 281 -21.11 14.62 -10.45
N GLY A 282 -20.38 13.51 -10.64
CA GLY A 282 -20.66 12.22 -10.01
C GLY A 282 -20.21 12.12 -8.55
N CYS A 283 -20.66 11.06 -7.88
CA CYS A 283 -20.22 10.70 -6.53
C CYS A 283 -18.89 9.97 -6.59
N VAL A 284 -17.85 10.49 -5.95
CA VAL A 284 -16.57 9.76 -5.84
C VAL A 284 -16.76 8.50 -4.98
N VAL A 285 -16.46 7.34 -5.56
CA VAL A 285 -16.63 6.02 -4.92
C VAL A 285 -15.31 5.36 -4.58
N ALA A 286 -14.23 5.70 -5.30
CA ALA A 286 -12.88 5.22 -5.01
C ALA A 286 -11.83 6.22 -5.51
N ALA A 287 -10.70 6.32 -4.82
CA ALA A 287 -9.57 7.13 -5.27
C ALA A 287 -8.25 6.60 -4.70
N CYS A 288 -7.16 6.84 -5.41
CA CYS A 288 -5.81 6.50 -4.95
C CYS A 288 -4.76 7.44 -5.57
N ALA A 289 -3.54 7.36 -5.06
CA ALA A 289 -2.38 8.00 -5.68
C ALA A 289 -1.55 6.95 -6.43
N ALA A 290 -1.07 7.28 -7.63
CA ALA A 290 -0.10 6.49 -8.38
C ALA A 290 0.71 7.41 -9.31
N VAL A 291 2.00 7.14 -9.49
CA VAL A 291 2.88 7.84 -10.47
C VAL A 291 2.77 9.38 -10.42
N GLY A 292 2.65 9.98 -9.23
CA GLY A 292 2.53 11.44 -9.08
C GLY A 292 1.17 12.04 -9.48
N HIS A 293 0.14 11.21 -9.64
CA HIS A 293 -1.22 11.62 -9.94
C HIS A 293 -2.20 11.10 -8.90
N VAL A 294 -3.37 11.73 -8.82
CA VAL A 294 -4.52 11.21 -8.09
C VAL A 294 -5.52 10.64 -9.09
N TYR A 295 -5.87 9.37 -8.93
CA TYR A 295 -6.87 8.68 -9.74
C TYR A 295 -8.19 8.61 -8.99
N VAL A 296 -9.30 8.88 -9.67
CA VAL A 296 -10.63 8.99 -9.07
C VAL A 296 -11.65 8.23 -9.92
N LEU A 297 -12.35 7.29 -9.28
CA LEU A 297 -13.51 6.62 -9.83
C LEU A 297 -14.77 7.30 -9.28
N SER A 298 -15.61 7.81 -10.18
CA SER A 298 -16.88 8.45 -9.84
C SER A 298 -18.06 7.71 -10.43
N SER A 299 -19.13 7.62 -9.65
CA SER A 299 -20.40 7.03 -10.00
C SER A 299 -21.39 8.09 -10.42
N HIS A 300 -22.06 7.84 -11.55
CA HIS A 300 -23.15 8.64 -12.08
C HIS A 300 -24.44 7.82 -12.10
N ALA A 301 -25.54 8.44 -12.53
CA ALA A 301 -26.83 7.76 -12.61
C ALA A 301 -26.85 6.54 -13.55
N VAL A 302 -26.03 6.56 -14.61
CA VAL A 302 -26.05 5.57 -15.69
C VAL A 302 -24.66 5.06 -16.09
N GLU A 303 -23.59 5.60 -15.51
CA GLU A 303 -22.22 5.21 -15.87
C GLU A 303 -21.23 5.41 -14.73
N LEU A 304 -20.03 4.87 -14.93
CA LEU A 304 -18.85 5.22 -14.15
C LEU A 304 -17.92 6.09 -15.00
N SER A 305 -17.28 7.06 -14.38
CA SER A 305 -16.21 7.84 -14.99
C SER A 305 -14.92 7.67 -14.22
N PHE A 306 -13.82 7.49 -14.93
CA PHE A 306 -12.49 7.41 -14.35
C PHE A 306 -11.66 8.64 -14.73
N TRP A 307 -11.03 9.27 -13.74
CA TRP A 307 -10.32 10.54 -13.90
C TRP A 307 -8.94 10.45 -13.30
N ARG A 308 -8.01 11.22 -13.87
CA ARG A 308 -6.68 11.45 -13.33
C ARG A 308 -6.46 12.94 -13.12
N PHE A 309 -5.88 13.30 -11.99
CA PHE A 309 -5.50 14.66 -11.63
C PHE A 309 -3.97 14.78 -11.52
N TYR A 310 -3.39 15.76 -12.20
CA TYR A 310 -1.95 16.01 -12.14
C TYR A 310 -1.57 16.70 -10.82
N ALA A 311 -0.85 15.97 -9.97
CA ALA A 311 -0.64 16.33 -8.57
C ALA A 311 0.83 16.67 -8.22
N ARG A 312 1.78 16.54 -9.15
CA ARG A 312 3.18 16.92 -8.92
C ARG A 312 3.37 18.43 -8.96
N ARG A 313 4.15 18.97 -8.02
CA ARG A 313 4.55 20.38 -8.02
C ARG A 313 5.82 20.56 -8.84
N GLY A 314 5.94 21.68 -9.53
CA GLY A 314 7.22 22.14 -10.10
C GLY A 314 7.75 21.41 -11.34
N GLY A 315 7.03 20.44 -11.90
CA GLY A 315 7.28 20.03 -13.29
C GLY A 315 6.60 21.01 -14.23
N GLY A 316 7.15 21.29 -15.41
CA GLY A 316 6.52 22.19 -16.41
C GLY A 316 5.16 21.75 -16.96
N GLY A 317 4.46 20.82 -16.31
CA GLY A 317 3.08 20.42 -16.58
C GLY A 317 2.06 21.14 -15.69
N GLY A 318 0.77 21.05 -16.05
CA GLY A 318 -0.32 21.74 -15.38
C GLY A 318 -0.71 21.14 -14.02
N PHE A 319 -0.10 21.60 -12.92
CA PHE A 319 -0.62 21.32 -11.57
C PHE A 319 -2.09 21.72 -11.47
N GLY A 320 -2.96 20.74 -11.24
CA GLY A 320 -4.40 20.99 -11.19
C GLY A 320 -5.20 20.50 -12.39
N GLU A 321 -4.56 19.98 -13.44
CA GLU A 321 -5.27 19.49 -14.61
C GLU A 321 -5.93 18.13 -14.39
N TRP A 322 -7.15 17.99 -14.93
CA TRP A 322 -7.92 16.75 -14.96
C TRP A 322 -7.91 16.15 -16.36
N THR A 323 -7.77 14.84 -16.44
CA THR A 323 -7.91 14.07 -17.68
C THR A 323 -8.93 12.96 -17.46
N ARG A 324 -9.93 12.84 -18.36
CA ARG A 324 -10.84 11.69 -18.37
C ARG A 324 -10.10 10.50 -18.97
N LEU A 325 -10.20 9.35 -18.32
CA LEU A 325 -9.59 8.10 -18.75
C LEU A 325 -10.67 7.09 -19.15
N LYS A 326 -10.24 5.99 -19.77
CA LYS A 326 -11.09 4.84 -20.05
C LYS A 326 -11.67 4.31 -18.73
N SER A 327 -12.98 4.24 -18.62
CA SER A 327 -13.66 3.69 -17.44
C SER A 327 -13.42 2.18 -17.31
N PRO A 328 -13.43 1.62 -16.08
CA PRO A 328 -13.29 0.19 -15.89
C PRO A 328 -14.41 -0.57 -16.63
N PRO A 329 -14.12 -1.76 -17.20
CA PRO A 329 -15.08 -2.57 -17.93
C PRO A 329 -16.06 -3.24 -16.95
N LEU A 330 -16.95 -2.44 -16.37
CA LEU A 330 -18.04 -2.88 -15.51
C LEU A 330 -19.36 -2.87 -16.29
N PRO A 331 -20.32 -3.75 -16.00
CA PRO A 331 -21.62 -3.77 -16.68
C PRO A 331 -22.30 -2.39 -16.61
N ALA A 332 -22.89 -1.94 -17.72
CA ALA A 332 -23.46 -0.59 -17.86
C ALA A 332 -24.60 -0.28 -16.86
N GLN A 333 -25.16 -1.30 -16.20
CA GLN A 333 -26.30 -1.16 -15.30
C GLN A 333 -25.94 -1.30 -13.81
N VAL A 334 -24.66 -1.30 -13.46
CA VAL A 334 -24.25 -1.29 -12.04
C VAL A 334 -24.65 0.02 -11.39
N ARG A 335 -25.85 0.04 -10.80
CA ARG A 335 -26.24 1.07 -9.84
C ARG A 335 -25.43 0.82 -8.58
N LEU A 336 -24.49 1.71 -8.28
CA LEU A 336 -23.79 1.72 -6.99
C LEU A 336 -24.73 2.30 -5.93
N ASP A 337 -25.75 1.55 -5.55
CA ASP A 337 -26.78 1.92 -4.56
C ASP A 337 -26.28 1.76 -3.10
N GLY A 338 -25.01 2.12 -2.85
CA GLY A 338 -24.36 1.99 -1.55
C GLY A 338 -24.10 0.55 -1.09
N THR A 339 -24.61 -0.46 -1.82
CA THR A 339 -24.41 -1.88 -1.54
C THR A 339 -23.05 -2.38 -2.01
N VAL A 340 -22.54 -1.82 -3.12
CA VAL A 340 -21.21 -2.14 -3.67
C VAL A 340 -20.18 -1.11 -3.20
N ARG A 341 -19.00 -1.59 -2.75
CA ARG A 341 -17.87 -0.73 -2.41
C ARG A 341 -16.60 -1.17 -3.09
N PHE A 342 -15.85 -0.19 -3.55
CA PHE A 342 -14.52 -0.38 -4.11
C PHE A 342 -13.45 0.15 -3.18
N SER A 343 -12.32 -0.56 -3.16
CA SER A 343 -11.04 -0.03 -2.72
C SER A 343 -10.22 0.29 -3.97
N CYS A 344 -9.51 1.41 -3.95
CA CYS A 344 -8.64 1.82 -5.05
C CYS A 344 -7.24 2.00 -4.48
N VAL A 345 -6.25 1.37 -5.09
CA VAL A 345 -4.87 1.34 -4.60
C VAL A 345 -3.92 1.52 -5.78
N GLY A 346 -3.00 2.48 -5.69
CA GLY A 346 -1.90 2.57 -6.63
C GLY A 346 -0.82 1.54 -6.28
N VAL A 347 -0.35 0.80 -7.27
CA VAL A 347 0.73 -0.18 -7.15
C VAL A 347 1.68 0.07 -8.30
N GLU A 348 2.84 0.69 -8.03
CA GLU A 348 3.79 1.13 -9.05
C GLU A 348 3.15 2.02 -10.13
N ASP A 349 3.12 1.50 -11.36
CA ASP A 349 2.57 2.05 -12.59
C ASP A 349 1.14 1.56 -12.85
N LYS A 350 0.49 0.95 -11.85
CA LYS A 350 -0.87 0.41 -11.98
C LYS A 350 -1.81 0.99 -10.94
N VAL A 351 -3.08 1.02 -11.27
CA VAL A 351 -4.17 1.33 -10.35
C VAL A 351 -5.06 0.12 -10.22
N ALA A 352 -5.13 -0.45 -9.01
CA ALA A 352 -5.98 -1.58 -8.69
C ALA A 352 -7.33 -1.08 -8.15
N VAL A 353 -8.42 -1.52 -8.77
CA VAL A 353 -9.79 -1.36 -8.27
C VAL A 353 -10.28 -2.72 -7.80
N VAL A 354 -10.53 -2.83 -6.49
CA VAL A 354 -10.94 -4.06 -5.82
C VAL A 354 -12.36 -3.90 -5.31
N GLN A 355 -13.28 -4.77 -5.72
CA GLN A 355 -14.61 -4.86 -5.14
C GLN A 355 -14.49 -5.52 -3.77
N VAL A 356 -14.69 -4.73 -2.71
CA VAL A 356 -14.50 -5.19 -1.34
C VAL A 356 -15.81 -5.49 -0.62
N VAL A 357 -16.94 -4.96 -1.10
CA VAL A 357 -18.30 -5.25 -0.58
C VAL A 357 -19.32 -5.25 -1.72
N GLY A 358 -20.39 -6.04 -1.56
CA GLY A 358 -21.55 -6.12 -2.44
C GLY A 358 -21.38 -7.12 -3.59
N CYS A 359 -22.42 -7.25 -4.41
CA CYS A 359 -22.43 -8.09 -5.61
C CYS A 359 -22.70 -7.21 -6.83
N ILE A 360 -21.94 -7.40 -7.89
CA ILE A 360 -22.23 -6.79 -9.19
C ILE A 360 -23.09 -7.81 -9.96
N ASP A 361 -24.41 -7.62 -9.89
CA ASP A 361 -25.37 -8.44 -10.66
C ASP A 361 -25.38 -7.98 -12.11
N ASP A 362 -25.31 -8.94 -13.02
CA ASP A 362 -25.78 -8.81 -14.39
C ASP A 362 -27.30 -9.05 -14.42
N LEU A 363 -28.00 -8.47 -15.38
CA LEU A 363 -29.46 -8.36 -15.59
C LEU A 363 -30.42 -9.58 -15.36
N LEU A 364 -30.01 -10.71 -14.80
CA LEU A 364 -30.77 -11.97 -14.78
C LEU A 364 -31.62 -12.23 -13.53
N ARG A 365 -31.77 -11.27 -12.62
CA ARG A 365 -32.64 -11.45 -11.43
C ARG A 365 -34.14 -11.51 -11.75
N ARG A 366 -34.55 -11.28 -13.00
CA ARG A 366 -35.94 -11.45 -13.48
C ARG A 366 -36.27 -12.87 -14.01
N SER A 367 -35.33 -13.82 -14.05
CA SER A 367 -35.56 -15.14 -14.69
C SER A 367 -35.46 -16.36 -13.75
N GLY A 368 -35.40 -16.17 -12.43
CA GLY A 368 -35.57 -17.27 -11.47
C GLY A 368 -34.46 -18.34 -11.45
N ARG A 369 -33.26 -18.07 -11.98
CA ARG A 369 -32.09 -18.94 -11.84
C ARG A 369 -31.21 -18.49 -10.66
N SER A 370 -30.79 -19.43 -9.81
CA SER A 370 -30.20 -19.13 -8.49
C SER A 370 -28.66 -19.05 -8.42
N GLU A 371 -27.95 -18.94 -9.55
CA GLU A 371 -26.48 -18.90 -9.55
C GLU A 371 -25.90 -17.51 -9.90
N ARG A 372 -25.69 -16.75 -8.80
CA ARG A 372 -24.61 -15.80 -8.40
C ARG A 372 -24.00 -14.85 -9.46
N GLY A 373 -24.32 -13.55 -9.33
CA GLY A 373 -23.50 -12.45 -9.88
C GLY A 373 -22.07 -12.42 -9.32
N LEU A 374 -21.25 -11.48 -9.81
CA LEU A 374 -19.87 -11.29 -9.33
C LEU A 374 -19.89 -10.92 -7.85
N ARG A 375 -19.63 -11.92 -6.99
CA ARG A 375 -19.49 -11.79 -5.53
C ARG A 375 -18.34 -10.83 -5.20
N GLU A 376 -18.19 -10.50 -3.91
CA GLU A 376 -17.14 -9.62 -3.37
C GLU A 376 -15.72 -10.11 -3.70
N SER A 377 -15.29 -9.97 -4.95
CA SER A 377 -14.05 -10.59 -5.42
C SER A 377 -13.42 -9.95 -6.66
N LEU A 378 -14.13 -9.10 -7.41
CA LEU A 378 -13.58 -8.55 -8.65
C LEU A 378 -12.34 -7.67 -8.40
N VAL A 379 -11.26 -7.96 -9.11
CA VAL A 379 -10.03 -7.16 -9.13
C VAL A 379 -9.72 -6.72 -10.56
N LEU A 380 -9.68 -5.41 -10.78
CA LEU A 380 -9.32 -4.79 -12.04
C LEU A 380 -8.03 -3.98 -11.88
N LEU A 381 -7.12 -4.12 -12.83
CA LEU A 381 -5.87 -3.36 -12.90
C LEU A 381 -5.91 -2.44 -14.10
N TYR A 382 -5.68 -1.16 -13.87
CA TYR A 382 -5.47 -0.16 -14.92
C TYR A 382 -3.97 0.07 -15.06
N ASP A 383 -3.45 -0.13 -16.26
CA ASP A 383 -2.07 0.20 -16.60
C ASP A 383 -1.95 1.70 -16.91
N THR A 384 -1.10 2.41 -16.17
CA THR A 384 -0.97 3.87 -16.34
C THR A 384 -0.12 4.27 -17.54
N VAL A 385 0.63 3.32 -18.12
CA VAL A 385 1.46 3.52 -19.32
C VAL A 385 0.63 3.26 -20.56
N ASP A 386 -0.01 2.08 -20.64
CA ASP A 386 -0.81 1.68 -21.81
C ASP A 386 -2.21 2.32 -21.82
N GLY A 387 -2.70 2.72 -20.65
CA GLY A 387 -4.05 3.27 -20.50
C GLY A 387 -5.17 2.23 -20.58
N GLU A 388 -4.84 0.96 -20.35
CA GLU A 388 -5.72 -0.19 -20.56
C GLU A 388 -6.07 -0.94 -19.28
N TRP A 389 -7.27 -1.54 -19.26
CA TRP A 389 -7.76 -2.33 -18.13
C TRP A 389 -7.52 -3.82 -18.35
N ARG A 390 -7.11 -4.52 -17.29
CA ARG A 390 -6.97 -5.98 -17.26
C ARG A 390 -7.64 -6.53 -16.00
N ARG A 391 -8.23 -7.71 -16.09
CA ARG A 391 -8.74 -8.43 -14.91
C ARG A 391 -7.59 -9.22 -14.27
N ALA A 392 -7.46 -9.11 -12.96
CA ALA A 392 -6.53 -9.93 -12.18
C ALA A 392 -7.27 -11.08 -11.49
N ALA A 393 -6.55 -11.93 -10.76
CA ALA A 393 -7.17 -12.95 -9.93
C ALA A 393 -8.14 -12.31 -8.93
N ASP A 394 -9.34 -12.89 -8.86
CA ASP A 394 -10.38 -12.47 -7.95
C ASP A 394 -9.93 -12.64 -6.48
N LEU A 395 -10.44 -11.78 -5.60
CA LEU A 395 -10.15 -11.81 -4.17
C LEU A 395 -10.55 -13.17 -3.58
N PRO A 396 -9.71 -13.79 -2.72
CA PRO A 396 -10.05 -15.07 -2.10
C PRO A 396 -11.31 -14.95 -1.24
N GLU A 397 -12.21 -15.95 -1.29
CA GLU A 397 -13.53 -15.91 -0.63
C GLU A 397 -13.51 -15.62 0.88
N MET A 398 -12.42 -16.00 1.56
CA MET A 398 -12.21 -15.74 2.99
C MET A 398 -11.95 -14.25 3.32
N ILE A 399 -11.56 -13.45 2.33
CA ILE A 399 -11.23 -12.04 2.46
C ILE A 399 -12.49 -11.22 2.16
N THR A 400 -13.26 -10.90 3.21
CA THR A 400 -14.50 -10.12 3.10
C THR A 400 -14.33 -8.70 3.63
N ARG A 401 -15.03 -7.72 3.05
CA ARG A 401 -14.99 -6.31 3.49
C ARG A 401 -13.58 -5.73 3.63
N ALA A 402 -12.68 -6.15 2.75
CA ALA A 402 -11.26 -5.90 2.87
C ALA A 402 -10.91 -4.40 2.94
N ALA A 403 -9.90 -4.09 3.73
CA ALA A 403 -9.15 -2.84 3.63
C ALA A 403 -7.89 -3.11 2.83
N CYS A 404 -7.70 -2.41 1.71
CA CYS A 404 -6.55 -2.64 0.83
C CYS A 404 -5.49 -1.55 0.95
N ALA A 405 -4.22 -1.92 0.83
CA ALA A 405 -3.09 -1.01 0.78
C ALA A 405 -1.97 -1.56 -0.10
N CYS A 406 -1.13 -0.69 -0.65
CA CYS A 406 0.09 -1.08 -1.34
C CYS A 406 1.24 -1.11 -0.36
N VAL A 407 1.98 -2.21 -0.30
CA VAL A 407 3.16 -2.34 0.55
C VAL A 407 4.39 -2.37 -0.33
N GLU A 408 5.38 -1.56 0.03
CA GLU A 408 6.68 -1.47 -0.67
C GLU A 408 7.75 -2.18 0.18
N TRP A 409 8.61 -2.99 -0.45
CA TRP A 409 9.76 -3.63 0.22
C TRP A 409 10.93 -3.98 -0.70
#